data_AF-A0A8W8HT83-F1
#
_entry.id   AF-A0A8W8HT83-F1
#
_cell.length_a   1.000
_cell.length_b   1.000
_cell.length_c   1.000
_cell.angle_alpha   90.00
_cell.angle_beta   90.00
_cell.angle_gamma   90.00
#
_symmetry.space_group_name_H-M   'P 1'
#
loop_
_entity.id
_entity.type
_entity.pdbx_description
1 polymer ?
#
loop_
_entity_poly.entity_id
_entity_poly.type
_entity_poly.pdbx_seq_one_letter_code
_entity_poly.pdbx_strand_id
1 'polypeptide(L)'
;LATEMLRLFDPTLDQQTAPPEESLNLIPIYRNPKIQGGILPGCYYYLHVAKPGLDVPLATQKEQPDYGKEYLTGSPGGKPDYFRIHINQYNNVETLTCLTKQAFPCENFICLYGLHERFLNNMVSRFNEKLIPDFYEFFRETWCLALYHDRFSDFRDEVRELLVTSPGVGMDSIEDKVREVVDEDVPMNDAQKKQLLEIYASSGSKRAVETRLLSFLSYNYYHLPMYAKPGMV
;
A
#
# COMPACT_ATOMS: atom_id res chain seq x y z
N LEU A 1 -2.13 -0.70 -36.48
CA LEU A 1 -1.18 -1.72 -36.99
C LEU A 1 -0.77 -1.50 -38.45
N ALA A 2 -1.64 -1.68 -39.45
CA ALA A 2 -1.24 -1.52 -40.87
C ALA A 2 -0.78 -0.09 -41.24
N THR A 3 -1.41 0.94 -40.67
CA THR A 3 -1.05 2.35 -40.88
C THR A 3 0.27 2.75 -40.21
N GLU A 4 0.69 2.04 -39.16
CA GLU A 4 2.00 2.25 -38.53
C GLU A 4 3.11 1.53 -39.31
N MET A 5 2.81 0.34 -39.84
CA MET A 5 3.76 -0.42 -40.66
C MET A 5 4.11 0.28 -41.97
N LEU A 6 3.15 0.96 -42.63
CA LEU A 6 3.41 1.71 -43.86
C LEU A 6 4.44 2.84 -43.68
N ARG A 7 4.57 3.38 -42.48
CA ARG A 7 5.48 4.50 -42.17
C ARG A 7 6.94 4.06 -41.97
N LEU A 8 7.18 2.76 -41.79
CA LEU A 8 8.53 2.18 -41.73
C LEU A 8 9.16 2.00 -43.13
N PHE A 9 8.35 2.00 -44.18
CA PHE A 9 8.78 1.74 -45.56
C PHE A 9 8.72 2.95 -46.48
N ASP A 10 8.26 4.11 -45.98
CA ASP A 10 8.20 5.35 -46.74
C ASP A 10 9.42 6.24 -46.39
N PRO A 11 10.42 6.34 -47.29
CA PRO A 11 11.65 7.11 -47.04
C PRO A 11 11.44 8.63 -47.07
N THR A 12 10.21 9.12 -47.26
CA THR A 12 9.88 10.56 -47.27
C THR A 12 9.37 11.08 -45.92
N LEU A 13 9.15 10.20 -44.93
CA LEU A 13 8.71 10.55 -43.59
C LEU A 13 9.91 10.67 -42.63
N ASP A 14 9.97 11.75 -41.85
CA ASP A 14 11.01 11.95 -40.84
C ASP A 14 11.00 10.79 -39.84
N GLN A 15 12.17 10.14 -39.66
CA GLN A 15 12.35 9.09 -38.66
C GLN A 15 12.06 9.67 -37.27
N GLN A 16 11.02 9.15 -36.60
CA GLN A 16 10.80 9.50 -35.20
C GLN A 16 12.03 9.11 -34.38
N THR A 17 12.38 9.97 -33.43
CA THR A 17 13.30 9.66 -32.32
C THR A 17 12.92 8.31 -31.74
N ALA A 18 13.91 7.43 -31.54
CA ALA A 18 13.68 6.08 -31.03
C ALA A 18 12.75 6.15 -29.81
N PRO A 19 11.74 5.25 -29.70
CA PRO A 19 10.95 5.14 -28.48
C PRO A 19 11.93 4.99 -27.30
N PRO A 20 11.64 5.61 -26.15
CA PRO A 20 12.49 5.48 -24.97
C PRO A 20 12.71 4.00 -24.69
N GLU A 21 13.95 3.62 -24.37
CA GLU A 21 14.30 2.21 -24.12
C GLU A 21 13.37 1.64 -23.03
N GLU A 22 12.45 0.76 -23.44
CA GLU A 22 11.66 -0.01 -22.49
C GLU A 22 12.65 -0.87 -21.71
N SER A 23 12.74 -0.64 -20.39
CA SER A 23 13.55 -1.46 -19.53
C SER A 23 13.08 -2.91 -19.65
N LEU A 24 13.92 -3.75 -20.26
CA LEU A 24 13.71 -5.19 -20.32
C LEU A 24 13.75 -5.71 -18.89
N ASN A 25 12.60 -5.75 -18.23
CA ASN A 25 12.41 -6.38 -16.92
C ASN A 25 12.50 -7.90 -17.09
N LEU A 26 13.72 -8.40 -17.31
CA LEU A 26 14.03 -9.81 -17.54
C LEU A 26 13.80 -10.69 -16.30
N ILE A 27 13.64 -10.06 -15.13
CA ILE A 27 13.35 -10.73 -13.87
C ILE A 27 11.88 -10.49 -13.53
N PRO A 28 11.06 -11.55 -13.35
CA PRO A 28 9.68 -11.38 -12.93
C PRO A 28 9.61 -10.74 -11.54
N ILE A 29 8.94 -9.59 -11.45
CA ILE A 29 8.72 -8.88 -10.20
C ILE A 29 7.43 -9.41 -9.56
N TYR A 30 7.56 -10.21 -8.51
CA TYR A 30 6.42 -10.69 -7.74
C TYR A 30 5.89 -9.60 -6.82
N ARG A 31 4.65 -9.14 -7.07
CA ARG A 31 3.98 -8.11 -6.26
C ARG A 31 3.08 -8.69 -5.18
N ASN A 32 2.54 -9.89 -5.41
CA ASN A 32 1.57 -10.53 -4.53
C ASN A 32 2.26 -11.28 -3.38
N PRO A 33 1.65 -11.32 -2.18
CA PRO A 33 2.21 -12.00 -1.03
C PRO A 33 2.18 -13.53 -1.18
N LYS A 34 3.07 -14.19 -0.45
CA LYS A 34 2.95 -15.61 -0.13
C LYS A 34 1.99 -15.76 1.05
N ILE A 35 0.94 -16.56 0.86
CA ILE A 35 -0.11 -16.78 1.86
C ILE A 35 -0.07 -18.23 2.31
N GLN A 36 0.00 -18.44 3.62
CA GLN A 36 -0.09 -19.74 4.27
C GLN A 36 -1.18 -19.64 5.33
N GLY A 37 -2.16 -20.54 5.29
CA GLY A 37 -3.25 -20.50 6.26
C GLY A 37 -3.97 -21.83 6.36
N GLY A 38 -4.74 -21.99 7.44
CA GLY A 38 -5.52 -23.19 7.67
C GLY A 38 -5.95 -23.34 9.12
N ILE A 39 -6.63 -24.45 9.40
CA ILE A 39 -7.02 -24.84 10.76
C ILE A 39 -6.00 -25.84 11.26
N LEU A 40 -5.23 -25.45 12.28
CA LEU A 40 -4.27 -26.29 12.96
C LEU A 40 -4.98 -27.19 14.00
N PRO A 41 -4.35 -28.30 14.42
CA PRO A 41 -4.86 -29.14 15.51
C PRO A 41 -5.22 -28.31 16.75
N GLY A 42 -6.33 -28.67 17.39
CA GLY A 42 -6.88 -27.89 18.51
C GLY A 42 -7.77 -26.73 18.08
N CYS A 43 -8.22 -26.71 16.83
CA CYS A 43 -9.13 -25.71 16.25
C CYS A 43 -8.54 -24.29 16.26
N TYR A 44 -7.25 -24.18 16.01
CA TYR A 44 -6.58 -22.89 15.86
C TYR A 44 -6.62 -22.44 14.41
N TYR A 45 -7.21 -21.28 14.14
CA TYR A 45 -7.15 -20.62 12.85
C TYR A 45 -5.80 -19.91 12.73
N TYR A 46 -5.05 -20.26 11.69
CA TYR A 46 -3.74 -19.72 11.39
C TYR A 46 -3.77 -19.00 10.03
N LEU A 47 -3.15 -17.83 10.00
CA LEU A 47 -2.87 -17.08 8.78
C LEU A 47 -1.46 -16.49 8.88
N HIS A 48 -0.68 -16.67 7.84
CA HIS A 48 0.62 -16.06 7.65
C HIS A 48 0.72 -15.52 6.24
N VAL A 49 0.94 -14.22 6.15
CA VAL A 49 1.09 -13.48 4.90
C VAL A 49 2.47 -12.87 4.93
N ALA A 50 3.29 -13.15 3.92
CA ALA A 50 4.67 -12.69 3.87
C ALA A 50 5.06 -12.23 2.45
N LYS A 51 6.12 -11.44 2.38
CA LYS A 51 6.72 -11.03 1.11
C LYS A 51 7.10 -12.25 0.25
N PRO A 52 6.86 -12.22 -1.07
CA PRO A 52 7.32 -13.28 -1.95
C PRO A 52 8.85 -13.34 -1.90
N GLY A 53 9.37 -14.51 -1.57
CA GLY A 53 10.80 -14.71 -1.40
C GLY A 53 11.13 -16.13 -0.95
N LEU A 54 12.43 -16.40 -0.80
CA LEU A 54 12.91 -17.64 -0.21
C LEU A 54 12.52 -17.69 1.27
N ASP A 55 12.21 -18.89 1.76
CA ASP A 55 11.92 -19.11 3.17
C ASP A 55 13.20 -18.96 3.99
N VAL A 56 13.40 -17.77 4.53
CA VAL A 56 14.51 -17.45 5.44
C VAL A 56 14.00 -17.52 6.87
N PRO A 57 14.74 -18.14 7.82
CA PRO A 57 14.36 -18.16 9.22
C PRO A 57 14.14 -16.74 9.79
N LEU A 58 13.10 -16.58 10.60
CA LEU A 58 12.74 -15.28 11.19
C LEU A 58 13.90 -14.65 11.97
N ALA A 59 14.72 -15.43 12.66
CA ALA A 59 15.88 -14.93 13.39
C ALA A 59 16.87 -14.21 12.45
N THR A 60 17.16 -14.82 11.30
CA THR A 60 18.03 -14.24 10.27
C THR A 60 17.40 -13.02 9.62
N GLN A 61 16.08 -13.01 9.39
CA GLN A 61 15.39 -11.82 8.88
C GLN A 61 15.52 -10.64 9.85
N LYS A 62 15.37 -10.88 11.15
CA LYS A 62 15.47 -9.85 12.21
C LYS A 62 16.87 -9.25 12.37
N GLU A 63 17.90 -9.95 11.93
CA GLU A 63 19.28 -9.46 11.93
C GLU A 63 19.56 -8.50 10.75
N GLN A 64 18.70 -8.47 9.73
CA GLN A 64 18.88 -7.59 8.59
C GLN A 64 18.65 -6.12 8.97
N PRO A 65 19.49 -5.19 8.49
CA PRO A 65 19.38 -3.77 8.84
C PRO A 65 18.08 -3.13 8.33
N ASP A 66 17.51 -3.65 7.24
CA ASP A 66 16.30 -3.18 6.57
C ASP A 66 15.01 -3.85 7.08
N TYR A 67 15.11 -4.74 8.08
CA TYR A 67 13.98 -5.51 8.58
C TYR A 67 12.83 -4.62 9.07
N GLY A 68 13.10 -3.51 9.76
CA GLY A 68 12.07 -2.67 10.35
C GLY A 68 11.60 -3.14 11.73
N LYS A 69 10.30 -3.10 12.01
CA LYS A 69 9.72 -3.28 13.36
C LYS A 69 8.52 -4.21 13.39
N GLU A 70 8.38 -4.94 14.48
CA GLU A 70 7.25 -5.83 14.74
C GLU A 70 6.35 -5.26 15.83
N TYR A 71 5.05 -5.37 15.61
CA TYR A 71 4.03 -4.99 16.55
C TYR A 71 3.19 -6.22 16.86
N LEU A 72 3.03 -6.50 18.15
CA LEU A 72 2.41 -7.72 18.65
C LEU A 72 1.28 -7.36 19.62
N THR A 73 0.12 -7.98 19.43
CA THR A 73 -0.91 -8.06 20.47
C THR A 73 -1.18 -9.52 20.84
N GLY A 74 -1.48 -9.72 22.12
CA GLY A 74 -1.90 -11.01 22.66
C GLY A 74 -0.81 -12.07 22.74
N SER A 75 -1.25 -13.28 23.04
CA SER A 75 -0.42 -14.48 23.11
C SER A 75 -1.21 -15.70 22.62
N PRO A 76 -0.55 -16.79 22.22
CA PRO A 76 -1.26 -17.98 21.72
C PRO A 76 -2.22 -18.54 22.79
N GLY A 77 -3.53 -18.46 22.54
CA GLY A 77 -4.56 -18.88 23.50
C GLY A 77 -4.80 -17.91 24.66
N GLY A 78 -4.27 -16.69 24.58
CA GLY A 78 -4.52 -15.59 25.50
C GLY A 78 -5.82 -14.84 25.23
N LYS A 79 -6.04 -13.76 25.98
CA LYS A 79 -7.07 -12.75 25.70
C LYS A 79 -6.39 -11.36 25.76
N PRO A 80 -5.99 -10.75 24.64
CA PRO A 80 -6.26 -11.17 23.25
C PRO A 80 -5.40 -12.33 22.74
N ASP A 81 -5.86 -12.96 21.66
CA ASP A 81 -5.13 -14.02 20.93
C ASP A 81 -3.94 -13.44 20.16
N TYR A 82 -3.05 -14.29 19.67
CA TYR A 82 -1.82 -13.86 19.02
C TYR A 82 -2.09 -13.18 17.66
N PHE A 83 -1.61 -11.95 17.53
CA PHE A 83 -1.56 -11.21 16.29
C PHE A 83 -0.23 -10.48 16.20
N ARG A 84 0.52 -10.73 15.13
CA ARG A 84 1.78 -10.05 14.78
C ARG A 84 1.63 -9.36 13.45
N ILE A 85 1.99 -8.08 13.40
CA ILE A 85 2.18 -7.33 12.17
C ILE A 85 3.61 -6.80 12.12
N HIS A 86 4.24 -6.94 10.97
CA HIS A 86 5.61 -6.54 10.72
C HIS A 86 5.62 -5.46 9.66
N ILE A 87 6.25 -4.34 10.01
CA ILE A 87 6.37 -3.16 9.19
C ILE A 87 7.83 -2.98 8.81
N ASN A 88 8.09 -2.85 7.52
CA ASN A 88 9.45 -2.66 7.00
C ASN A 88 9.98 -1.24 7.24
N GLN A 89 11.22 -0.98 6.83
CA GLN A 89 11.85 0.35 6.96
C GLN A 89 11.10 1.48 6.24
N TYR A 90 10.26 1.17 5.25
CA TYR A 90 9.43 2.13 4.50
C TYR A 90 8.03 2.30 5.08
N ASN A 91 7.79 1.81 6.30
CA ASN A 91 6.49 1.85 6.98
C ASN A 91 5.36 1.10 6.25
N ASN A 92 5.68 0.14 5.39
CA ASN A 92 4.71 -0.75 4.74
C ASN A 92 4.60 -2.08 5.48
N VAL A 93 3.40 -2.65 5.51
CA VAL A 93 3.17 -4.00 6.04
C VAL A 93 3.82 -5.03 5.12
N GLU A 94 4.78 -5.76 5.66
CA GLU A 94 5.52 -6.78 4.93
C GLU A 94 5.16 -8.20 5.36
N THR A 95 4.87 -8.40 6.66
CA THR A 95 4.44 -9.70 7.17
C THR A 95 3.28 -9.55 8.15
N LEU A 96 2.33 -10.47 8.10
CA LEU A 96 1.22 -10.58 9.04
C LEU A 96 1.09 -12.03 9.50
N THR A 97 0.95 -12.25 10.80
CA THR A 97 0.78 -13.59 11.38
C THR A 97 -0.30 -13.57 12.44
N CYS A 98 -1.35 -14.35 12.23
CA CYS A 98 -2.50 -14.48 13.11
C CYS A 98 -2.60 -15.93 13.60
N LEU A 99 -2.88 -16.10 14.89
CA LEU A 99 -3.19 -17.38 15.49
C LEU A 99 -4.27 -17.19 16.57
N THR A 100 -5.45 -17.73 16.33
CA THR A 100 -6.61 -17.58 17.24
C THR A 100 -7.47 -18.83 17.26
N LYS A 101 -8.24 -19.04 18.34
CA LYS A 101 -9.28 -20.08 18.38
C LYS A 101 -10.58 -19.64 17.72
N GLN A 102 -10.79 -18.34 17.55
CA GLN A 102 -12.00 -17.81 16.94
C GLN A 102 -11.85 -17.74 15.42
N ALA A 103 -12.89 -18.12 14.68
CA ALA A 103 -12.92 -17.89 13.24
C ALA A 103 -12.85 -16.38 12.95
N PHE A 104 -12.03 -15.99 11.96
CA PHE A 104 -11.87 -14.61 11.54
C PHE A 104 -11.81 -14.51 10.01
N PRO A 105 -12.18 -13.35 9.42
CA PRO A 105 -12.16 -13.16 7.99
C PRO A 105 -10.72 -13.04 7.48
N CYS A 106 -10.12 -14.17 7.12
CA CYS A 106 -8.72 -14.23 6.67
C CYS A 106 -8.49 -13.37 5.41
N GLU A 107 -9.44 -13.36 4.48
CA GLU A 107 -9.38 -12.60 3.23
C GLU A 107 -9.18 -11.10 3.48
N ASN A 108 -9.91 -10.53 4.43
CA ASN A 108 -9.78 -9.13 4.81
C ASN A 108 -8.35 -8.80 5.28
N PHE A 109 -7.76 -9.65 6.12
CA PHE A 109 -6.43 -9.39 6.67
C PHE A 109 -5.32 -9.53 5.62
N ILE A 110 -5.55 -10.33 4.56
CA ILE A 110 -4.63 -10.40 3.43
C ILE A 110 -4.54 -9.04 2.72
N CYS A 111 -5.64 -8.27 2.63
CA CYS A 111 -5.64 -6.93 2.03
C CYS A 111 -4.76 -5.91 2.76
N LEU A 112 -4.38 -6.18 4.02
CA LEU A 112 -3.49 -5.30 4.80
C LEU A 112 -2.04 -5.36 4.29
N TYR A 113 -1.66 -6.44 3.60
CA TYR A 113 -0.31 -6.60 3.07
C TYR A 113 0.02 -5.50 2.05
N GLY A 114 1.22 -4.93 2.14
CA GLY A 114 1.68 -3.88 1.24
C GLY A 114 1.00 -2.52 1.43
N LEU A 115 0.18 -2.35 2.47
CA LEU A 115 -0.34 -1.03 2.88
C LEU A 115 0.67 -0.30 3.76
N HIS A 116 0.79 1.01 3.55
CA HIS A 116 1.53 1.88 4.44
C HIS A 116 0.76 2.08 5.76
N GLU A 117 1.45 2.17 6.90
CA GLU A 117 0.84 2.24 8.24
C GLU A 117 -0.16 3.40 8.41
N ARG A 118 0.04 4.50 7.67
CA ARG A 118 -0.90 5.62 7.59
C ARG A 118 -2.29 5.25 7.07
N PHE A 119 -2.39 4.32 6.12
CA PHE A 119 -3.70 3.78 5.69
C PHE A 119 -4.37 3.00 6.81
N LEU A 120 -3.58 2.42 7.71
CA LEU A 120 -4.03 1.69 8.89
C LEU A 120 -4.29 2.63 10.08
N ASN A 121 -4.75 3.85 9.80
CA ASN A 121 -5.13 4.84 10.81
C ASN A 121 -3.97 5.25 11.74
N ASN A 122 -2.78 5.47 11.16
CA ASN A 122 -1.54 5.77 11.89
C ASN A 122 -1.22 4.72 12.97
N MET A 123 -1.29 3.45 12.57
CA MET A 123 -1.23 2.30 13.48
C MET A 123 0.02 2.34 14.38
N VAL A 124 1.16 2.76 13.85
CA VAL A 124 2.42 2.78 14.61
C VAL A 124 2.33 3.75 15.81
N SER A 125 1.83 4.97 15.60
CA SER A 125 1.69 5.96 16.67
C SER A 125 0.72 5.45 17.73
N ARG A 126 -0.45 4.97 17.30
CA ARG A 126 -1.50 4.48 18.19
C ARG A 126 -1.07 3.27 19.00
N PHE A 127 -0.32 2.36 18.40
CA PHE A 127 0.24 1.22 19.10
C PHE A 127 1.24 1.66 20.18
N ASN A 128 2.16 2.56 19.83
CA ASN A 128 3.14 3.09 20.79
C ASN A 128 2.46 3.84 21.95
N GLU A 129 1.35 4.52 21.69
CA GLU A 129 0.49 5.17 22.68
C GLU A 129 -0.42 4.20 23.45
N LYS A 130 -0.32 2.90 23.18
CA LYS A 130 -1.13 1.81 23.79
C LYS A 130 -2.64 1.95 23.54
N LEU A 131 -3.03 2.61 22.46
CA LEU A 131 -4.42 2.73 22.03
C LEU A 131 -4.93 1.50 21.28
N ILE A 132 -4.04 0.56 20.93
CA ILE A 132 -4.37 -0.68 20.23
C ILE A 132 -4.09 -1.87 21.18
N PRO A 133 -5.07 -2.25 22.03
CA PRO A 133 -4.90 -3.38 22.94
C PRO A 133 -5.00 -4.73 22.22
N ASP A 134 -5.82 -4.83 21.17
CA ASP A 134 -6.04 -6.03 20.37
C ASP A 134 -6.14 -5.66 18.88
N PHE A 135 -5.26 -6.24 18.06
CA PHE A 135 -5.31 -6.02 16.61
C PHE A 135 -6.55 -6.62 15.95
N TYR A 136 -7.08 -7.74 16.46
CA TYR A 136 -8.29 -8.31 15.89
C TYR A 136 -9.49 -7.38 16.06
N GLU A 137 -9.63 -6.71 17.21
CA GLU A 137 -10.69 -5.71 17.41
C GLU A 137 -10.44 -4.47 16.56
N PHE A 138 -9.21 -3.94 16.59
CA PHE A 138 -8.82 -2.74 15.84
C PHE A 138 -9.09 -2.86 14.33
N PHE A 139 -8.74 -3.99 13.72
CA PHE A 139 -8.96 -4.25 12.29
C PHE A 139 -10.38 -4.71 11.95
N ARG A 140 -11.22 -4.96 12.96
CA ARG A 140 -12.67 -5.20 12.79
C ARG A 140 -13.50 -3.91 12.86
N GLU A 141 -12.87 -2.77 13.20
CA GLU A 141 -13.54 -1.48 13.20
C GLU A 141 -14.02 -1.06 11.80
N THR A 142 -15.09 -0.26 11.76
CA THR A 142 -15.80 0.11 10.54
C THR A 142 -14.97 0.93 9.56
N TRP A 143 -14.00 1.72 10.05
CA TRP A 143 -13.09 2.49 9.19
C TRP A 143 -12.18 1.62 8.33
N CYS A 144 -11.99 0.34 8.69
CA CYS A 144 -11.12 -0.59 7.97
C CYS A 144 -11.81 -1.20 6.74
N LEU A 145 -13.15 -1.13 6.68
CA LEU A 145 -13.93 -1.80 5.64
C LEU A 145 -13.63 -1.29 4.22
N ALA A 146 -13.27 -0.02 4.05
CA ALA A 146 -12.82 0.48 2.74
C ALA A 146 -11.52 -0.19 2.28
N LEU A 147 -10.63 -0.59 3.20
CA LEU A 147 -9.36 -1.25 2.85
C LEU A 147 -9.57 -2.69 2.36
N TYR A 148 -10.65 -3.34 2.83
CA TYR A 148 -11.02 -4.69 2.44
C TYR A 148 -11.84 -4.75 1.17
N HIS A 149 -12.23 -3.59 0.62
CA HIS A 149 -13.00 -3.53 -0.61
C HIS A 149 -12.11 -3.96 -1.79
N ASP A 150 -12.63 -4.85 -2.66
CA ASP A 150 -11.93 -5.35 -3.85
C ASP A 150 -11.35 -4.23 -4.73
N ARG A 151 -12.14 -3.19 -4.99
CA ARG A 151 -11.77 -1.99 -5.77
C ARG A 151 -10.84 -1.01 -5.06
N PHE A 152 -10.47 -1.25 -3.81
CA PHE A 152 -9.55 -0.36 -3.10
C PHE A 152 -8.15 -0.38 -3.73
N SER A 153 -7.75 -1.53 -4.27
CA SER A 153 -6.50 -1.67 -5.03
C SER A 153 -6.50 -0.78 -6.28
N ASP A 154 -7.55 -0.87 -7.11
CA ASP A 154 -7.74 -0.01 -8.28
C ASP A 154 -7.73 1.47 -7.91
N PHE A 155 -8.43 1.86 -6.84
CA PHE A 155 -8.42 3.24 -6.35
C PHE A 155 -7.01 3.73 -5.99
N ARG A 156 -6.18 2.89 -5.36
CA ARG A 156 -4.79 3.25 -5.04
C ARG A 156 -3.96 3.45 -6.30
N ASP A 157 -4.16 2.62 -7.30
CA ASP A 157 -3.46 2.72 -8.57
C ASP A 157 -3.88 3.99 -9.34
N GLU A 158 -5.18 4.35 -9.35
CA GLU A 158 -5.66 5.63 -9.88
C GLU A 158 -5.05 6.83 -9.15
N VAL A 159 -4.98 6.79 -7.82
CA VAL A 159 -4.36 7.86 -7.02
C VAL A 159 -2.87 7.97 -7.32
N ARG A 160 -2.17 6.85 -7.48
CA ARG A 160 -0.76 6.85 -7.88
C ARG A 160 -0.60 7.47 -9.26
N GLU A 161 -1.39 7.05 -10.24
CA GLU A 161 -1.35 7.58 -11.61
C GLU A 161 -1.56 9.10 -11.64
N LEU A 162 -2.47 9.63 -10.83
CA LEU A 162 -2.69 11.08 -10.69
C LEU A 162 -1.46 11.84 -10.17
N LEU A 163 -0.61 11.19 -9.36
CA LEU A 163 0.59 11.83 -8.80
C LEU A 163 1.81 11.69 -9.72
N VAL A 164 1.84 10.65 -10.56
CA VAL A 164 2.84 10.42 -11.61
C VAL A 164 2.59 11.32 -12.81
N THR A 165 1.33 11.55 -13.16
CA THR A 165 0.99 12.31 -14.37
C THR A 165 1.28 13.80 -14.18
N SER A 166 2.13 14.35 -15.04
CA SER A 166 2.42 15.79 -15.07
C SER A 166 1.15 16.62 -15.27
N PRO A 167 0.93 17.68 -14.47
CA PRO A 167 -0.28 18.51 -14.55
C PRO A 167 -0.35 19.38 -15.83
N GLY A 168 0.74 19.47 -16.61
CA GLY A 168 0.78 20.20 -17.88
C GLY A 168 2.13 20.08 -18.59
N VAL A 169 2.19 20.56 -19.83
CA VAL A 169 3.43 20.56 -20.65
C VAL A 169 4.49 21.42 -19.97
N GLY A 170 5.62 20.81 -19.58
CA GLY A 170 6.74 21.48 -18.92
C GLY A 170 6.59 21.67 -17.41
N MET A 171 5.64 21.01 -16.74
CA MET A 171 5.58 20.93 -15.29
C MET A 171 5.96 19.53 -14.79
N ASP A 172 6.90 19.47 -13.86
CA ASP A 172 7.31 18.23 -13.22
C ASP A 172 6.16 17.67 -12.37
N SER A 173 6.00 16.34 -12.42
CA SER A 173 5.04 15.65 -11.56
C SER A 173 5.46 15.72 -10.09
N ILE A 174 4.57 15.33 -9.18
CA ILE A 174 4.97 15.21 -7.77
C ILE A 174 5.99 14.09 -7.61
N GLU A 175 5.86 13.01 -8.38
CA GLU A 175 6.83 11.92 -8.35
C GLU A 175 8.22 12.38 -8.76
N ASP A 176 8.35 13.17 -9.83
CA ASP A 176 9.63 13.70 -10.29
C ASP A 176 10.30 14.55 -9.21
N LYS A 177 9.51 15.43 -8.57
CA LYS A 177 9.98 16.26 -7.44
C LYS A 177 10.36 15.43 -6.22
N VAL A 178 9.69 14.30 -5.98
CA VAL A 178 10.08 13.36 -4.92
C VAL A 178 11.40 12.70 -5.27
N ARG A 179 11.59 12.24 -6.51
CA ARG A 179 12.82 11.61 -6.99
C ARG A 179 14.03 12.56 -6.96
N GLU A 180 13.83 13.85 -7.23
CA GLU A 180 14.90 14.87 -7.11
C GLU A 180 15.37 15.07 -5.66
N VAL A 181 14.48 14.87 -4.69
CA VAL A 181 14.74 15.13 -3.28
C VAL A 181 15.19 13.88 -2.53
N VAL A 182 14.78 12.70 -3.00
CA VAL A 182 15.20 11.40 -2.47
C VAL A 182 16.46 10.97 -3.20
N ASP A 183 17.60 11.26 -2.59
CA ASP A 183 18.87 10.62 -2.95
C ASP A 183 18.81 9.15 -2.46
N GLU A 184 19.31 8.20 -3.24
CA GLU A 184 19.02 6.75 -3.07
C GLU A 184 19.37 6.21 -1.66
N ASP A 185 20.27 6.88 -0.94
CA ASP A 185 20.78 6.47 0.37
C ASP A 185 20.45 7.41 1.56
N VAL A 186 19.74 8.53 1.34
CA VAL A 186 19.50 9.52 2.41
C VAL A 186 18.00 9.66 2.72
N PRO A 187 17.56 9.38 3.97
CA PRO A 187 16.17 9.61 4.35
C PRO A 187 15.85 11.11 4.29
N MET A 188 14.69 11.45 3.70
CA MET A 188 14.25 12.84 3.60
C MET A 188 14.20 13.53 4.96
N ASN A 189 14.82 14.72 5.05
CA ASN A 189 14.75 15.56 6.23
C ASN A 189 13.34 16.17 6.37
N ASP A 190 12.95 16.56 7.59
CA ASP A 190 11.62 17.10 7.88
C ASP A 190 11.33 18.40 7.12
N ALA A 191 12.35 19.22 6.87
CA ALA A 191 12.23 20.41 6.03
C ALA A 191 11.85 20.07 4.57
N GLN A 192 12.49 19.05 4.00
CA GLN A 192 12.21 18.57 2.64
C GLN A 192 10.81 17.96 2.56
N LYS A 193 10.39 17.17 3.56
CA LYS A 193 9.03 16.64 3.65
C LYS A 193 7.99 17.76 3.70
N LYS A 194 8.25 18.81 4.49
CA LYS A 194 7.36 19.96 4.58
C LYS A 194 7.24 20.69 3.24
N GLN A 195 8.35 20.91 2.55
CA GLN A 195 8.36 21.50 1.21
C GLN A 195 7.54 20.67 0.22
N LEU A 196 7.70 19.34 0.20
CA LEU A 196 6.88 18.47 -0.67
C LEU A 196 5.39 18.54 -0.33
N LEU A 197 5.03 18.60 0.95
CA LEU A 197 3.63 18.75 1.37
C LEU A 197 3.04 20.09 0.93
N GLU A 198 3.82 21.17 0.96
CA GLU A 198 3.42 22.48 0.45
C GLU A 198 3.22 22.45 -1.08
N ILE A 199 4.10 21.76 -1.81
CA ILE A 199 3.94 21.54 -3.26
C ILE A 199 2.70 20.70 -3.56
N TYR A 200 2.46 19.63 -2.81
CA TYR A 200 1.27 18.79 -2.96
C TYR A 200 -0.03 19.58 -2.71
N ALA A 201 -0.03 20.46 -1.71
CA ALA A 201 -1.18 21.30 -1.39
C ALA A 201 -1.43 22.39 -2.45
N SER A 202 -0.38 22.97 -3.03
CA SER A 202 -0.47 24.07 -4.01
C SER A 202 -0.68 23.61 -5.45
N SER A 203 -0.21 22.42 -5.83
CA SER A 203 -0.27 21.88 -7.20
C SER A 203 -1.66 21.43 -7.68
N GLY A 204 -2.70 21.55 -6.84
CA GLY A 204 -4.05 21.05 -7.15
C GLY A 204 -4.20 19.52 -7.04
N SER A 205 -3.09 18.79 -6.97
CA SER A 205 -3.04 17.33 -6.80
C SER A 205 -3.80 16.87 -5.55
N LYS A 206 -3.69 17.62 -4.45
CA LYS A 206 -4.49 17.37 -3.24
C LYS A 206 -5.99 17.33 -3.54
N ARG A 207 -6.49 18.31 -4.28
CA ARG A 207 -7.91 18.40 -4.65
C ARG A 207 -8.31 17.26 -5.60
N ALA A 208 -7.43 16.86 -6.52
CA ALA A 208 -7.67 15.74 -7.42
C ALA A 208 -7.80 14.42 -6.64
N VAL A 209 -6.89 14.15 -5.69
CA VAL A 209 -6.93 12.98 -4.82
C VAL A 209 -8.18 12.98 -3.94
N GLU A 210 -8.52 14.11 -3.31
CA GLU A 210 -9.75 14.25 -2.51
C GLU A 210 -11.01 13.99 -3.36
N THR A 211 -11.05 14.51 -4.59
CA THR A 211 -12.18 14.31 -5.50
C THR A 211 -12.31 12.84 -5.91
N ARG A 212 -11.20 12.15 -6.22
CA ARG A 212 -11.22 10.70 -6.49
C ARG A 212 -11.66 9.89 -5.29
N LEU A 213 -11.18 10.22 -4.09
CA LEU A 213 -11.61 9.54 -2.86
C LEU A 213 -13.12 9.69 -2.64
N LEU A 214 -13.67 10.89 -2.78
CA LEU A 214 -15.11 11.12 -2.69
C LEU A 214 -15.89 10.38 -3.77
N SER A 215 -15.34 10.28 -4.99
CA SER A 215 -15.93 9.52 -6.08
C SER A 215 -15.96 8.01 -5.76
N PHE A 216 -14.85 7.46 -5.24
CA PHE A 216 -14.76 6.07 -4.79
C PHE A 216 -15.79 5.76 -3.69
N LEU A 217 -15.89 6.61 -2.66
CA LEU A 217 -16.83 6.41 -1.56
C LEU A 217 -18.28 6.53 -2.00
N SER A 218 -18.59 7.51 -2.86
CA SER A 218 -19.96 7.70 -3.36
C SER A 218 -20.40 6.57 -4.28
N TYR A 219 -19.49 6.07 -5.13
CA TYR A 219 -19.76 4.92 -5.99
C TYR A 219 -20.00 3.63 -5.20
N ASN A 220 -19.20 3.39 -4.15
CA ASN A 220 -19.28 2.18 -3.33
C ASN A 220 -20.17 2.34 -2.07
N TYR A 221 -21.02 3.36 -2.02
CA TYR A 221 -21.80 3.72 -0.82
C TYR A 221 -22.67 2.58 -0.30
N TYR A 222 -23.22 1.74 -1.20
CA TYR A 222 -24.02 0.58 -0.79
C TYR A 222 -23.24 -0.39 0.10
N HIS A 223 -21.93 -0.57 -0.18
CA HIS A 223 -21.04 -1.43 0.61
C HIS A 223 -20.33 -0.67 1.73
N LEU A 224 -20.20 0.66 1.60
CA LEU A 224 -19.48 1.53 2.52
C LEU A 224 -20.36 2.64 3.16
N PRO A 225 -21.54 2.31 3.74
CA PRO A 225 -22.47 3.32 4.27
C PRO A 225 -21.98 4.03 5.54
N MET A 226 -20.96 3.49 6.20
CA MET A 226 -20.33 4.05 7.39
C MET A 226 -19.51 5.32 7.11
N TYR A 227 -19.16 5.60 5.86
CA TYR A 227 -18.44 6.81 5.48
C TYR A 227 -19.41 7.94 5.14
N ALA A 228 -19.16 9.12 5.69
CA ALA A 228 -19.97 10.30 5.44
C ALA A 228 -19.75 10.83 4.01
N LYS A 229 -20.83 11.22 3.33
CA LYS A 229 -20.76 11.92 2.04
C LYS A 229 -20.94 13.44 2.21
N PRO A 230 -20.42 14.26 1.30
CA PRO A 230 -20.79 15.67 1.21
C PRO A 230 -22.32 15.81 1.09
N GLY A 231 -22.95 16.52 2.04
CA GLY A 231 -24.42 16.67 2.13
C GLY A 231 -25.14 15.68 3.05
N MET A 232 -24.43 14.92 3.89
CA MET A 232 -25.02 14.04 4.92
C MET A 232 -25.21 14.69 6.31
N VAL A 233 -24.98 16.00 6.45
CA VAL A 233 -25.35 16.82 7.63
C VAL A 233 -25.79 18.20 7.17
#